data_AF-A0A939QY47-F1
#
_entry.id   AF-A0A939QY47-F1
#
_cell.length_a   1.000
_cell.length_b   1.000
_cell.length_c   1.000
_cell.angle_alpha   90.00
_cell.angle_beta   90.00
_cell.angle_gamma   90.00
#
_symmetry.space_group_name_H-M   'P 1'
#
loop_
_entity.id
_entity.type
_entity.pdbx_description
1 polymer ?
#
loop_
_entity_poly.entity_id
_entity_poly.type
_entity_poly.pdbx_seq_one_letter_code
_entity_poly.pdbx_strand_id
1 'polypeptide(L)'
;MKRIVILAALLLTTITAFAQNGKSIYQKYSDAEGVSSVYISPAMFRLIGKIPELAVEGEEVDLAPIIQSLSGLYLIDSENPAINASLKADAEKFVQTGHYELLMEAKDSGEIVRMYSVGTETIVNGFVMIADEGTETTFIFLDGKMNRDDLEQLLGERIKE
;
A
#
# COMPACT_ATOMS: atom_id res chain seq x y z
N MET A 1 -34.05 -24.45 18.65
CA MET A 1 -33.08 -24.99 17.66
C MET A 1 -32.87 -24.05 16.48
N LYS A 2 -33.91 -23.62 15.74
CA LYS A 2 -33.77 -22.69 14.60
C LYS A 2 -33.05 -21.36 14.92
N ARG A 3 -33.27 -20.77 16.10
CA ARG A 3 -32.60 -19.51 16.52
C ARG A 3 -31.10 -19.69 16.81
N ILE A 4 -30.70 -20.84 17.35
CA ILE A 4 -29.28 -21.16 17.62
C ILE A 4 -28.53 -21.39 16.31
N VAL A 5 -29.17 -22.06 15.34
CA VAL A 5 -28.60 -22.26 13.99
C VAL A 5 -28.42 -20.93 13.25
N ILE A 6 -29.38 -20.00 13.37
CA ILE A 6 -29.27 -18.66 12.77
C ILE A 6 -28.16 -17.83 13.45
N LEU A 7 -28.04 -17.87 14.78
CA LEU A 7 -26.96 -17.20 15.52
C LEU A 7 -25.58 -17.79 15.19
N ALA A 8 -25.46 -19.11 15.05
CA ALA A 8 -24.23 -19.78 14.64
C ALA A 8 -23.86 -19.44 13.19
N ALA A 9 -24.84 -19.35 12.28
CA ALA A 9 -24.61 -18.91 10.90
C ALA A 9 -24.16 -17.43 10.84
N LEU A 10 -24.70 -16.56 11.69
CA LEU A 10 -24.29 -15.15 11.79
C LEU A 10 -22.85 -15.01 12.33
N LEU A 11 -22.48 -15.84 13.31
CA LEU A 11 -21.12 -15.90 13.86
C LEU A 11 -20.09 -16.46 12.86
N LEU A 12 -20.50 -17.29 11.91
CA LEU A 12 -19.63 -17.79 10.84
C LEU A 12 -19.39 -16.73 9.75
N THR A 13 -20.31 -15.77 9.55
CA THR A 13 -20.12 -14.67 8.59
C THR A 13 -19.15 -13.58 9.06
N THR A 14 -18.82 -13.50 10.34
CA THR A 14 -17.86 -12.51 10.86
C THR A 14 -16.40 -12.98 10.82
N ILE A 15 -16.15 -14.23 10.44
CA ILE A 15 -14.79 -14.81 10.42
C ILE A 15 -14.06 -14.53 9.10
N THR A 16 -14.76 -14.10 8.04
CA THR A 16 -14.12 -13.71 6.77
C THR A 16 -13.58 -12.27 6.76
N ALA A 17 -13.64 -11.55 7.88
CA ALA A 17 -13.16 -10.18 7.99
C ALA A 17 -11.65 -10.07 8.28
N PHE A 18 -10.96 -11.18 8.53
CA PHE A 18 -9.52 -11.18 8.80
C PHE A 18 -8.75 -11.55 7.53
N ALA A 19 -8.00 -10.57 7.02
CA ALA A 19 -7.08 -10.63 5.87
C ALA A 19 -7.61 -10.16 4.50
N GLN A 20 -8.27 -9.00 4.42
CA GLN A 20 -8.09 -8.14 3.25
C GLN A 20 -6.73 -7.44 3.40
N ASN A 21 -5.64 -8.17 3.18
CA ASN A 21 -4.30 -7.59 3.09
C ASN A 21 -4.19 -6.91 1.71
N GLY A 22 -3.50 -5.78 1.55
CA GLY A 22 -3.31 -5.12 0.25
C GLY A 22 -2.77 -6.06 -0.84
N LYS A 23 -2.06 -7.14 -0.43
CA LYS A 23 -1.71 -8.28 -1.29
C LYS A 23 -2.90 -8.91 -2.03
N SER A 24 -4.09 -9.01 -1.43
CA SER A 24 -5.26 -9.63 -2.07
C SER A 24 -5.79 -8.79 -3.22
N ILE A 25 -5.64 -7.46 -3.16
CA ILE A 25 -5.97 -6.57 -4.29
C ILE A 25 -5.03 -6.89 -5.45
N TYR A 26 -3.72 -6.95 -5.19
CA TYR A 26 -2.74 -7.34 -6.21
C TYR A 26 -3.07 -8.71 -6.84
N GLN A 27 -3.33 -9.73 -6.02
CA GLN A 27 -3.69 -11.07 -6.51
C GLN A 27 -4.98 -11.10 -7.34
N LYS A 28 -5.93 -10.21 -7.05
CA LYS A 28 -7.20 -10.13 -7.77
C LYS A 28 -7.05 -9.53 -9.17
N TYR A 29 -6.16 -8.57 -9.34
CA TYR A 29 -6.09 -7.76 -10.56
C TYR A 29 -4.84 -7.99 -11.43
N SER A 30 -3.76 -8.54 -10.87
CA SER A 30 -2.45 -8.62 -11.54
C SER A 30 -2.42 -9.35 -12.89
N ASP A 31 -3.32 -10.32 -13.10
CA ASP A 31 -3.40 -11.11 -14.33
C ASP A 31 -4.50 -10.62 -15.31
N ALA A 32 -5.16 -9.49 -15.00
CA ALA A 32 -6.26 -9.00 -15.81
C ALA A 32 -5.79 -8.25 -17.06
N GLU A 33 -6.59 -8.28 -18.13
CA GLU A 33 -6.28 -7.58 -19.38
C GLU A 33 -6.36 -6.06 -19.21
N GLY A 34 -5.35 -5.35 -19.71
CA GLY A 34 -5.23 -3.89 -19.56
C GLY A 34 -4.72 -3.46 -18.18
N VAL A 35 -4.08 -4.38 -17.44
CA VAL A 35 -3.45 -4.12 -16.14
C VAL A 35 -1.95 -4.36 -16.21
N SER A 36 -1.18 -3.37 -15.77
CA SER A 36 0.24 -3.50 -15.47
C SER A 36 0.41 -3.80 -13.98
N SER A 37 1.26 -4.76 -13.63
CA SER A 37 1.43 -5.17 -12.23
C SER A 37 2.88 -5.44 -11.86
N VAL A 38 3.29 -4.99 -10.67
CA VAL A 38 4.64 -5.20 -10.13
C VAL A 38 4.55 -5.70 -8.70
N TYR A 39 5.29 -6.78 -8.40
CA TYR A 39 5.50 -7.27 -7.04
C TYR A 39 7.00 -7.30 -6.73
N ILE A 40 7.40 -6.65 -5.63
CA ILE A 40 8.75 -6.73 -5.08
C ILE A 40 8.71 -7.48 -3.76
N SER A 41 9.46 -8.57 -3.71
CA SER A 41 9.54 -9.42 -2.51
C SER A 41 10.58 -8.92 -1.51
N PRO A 42 10.49 -9.34 -0.23
CA PRO A 42 11.53 -9.10 0.77
C PRO A 42 12.94 -9.55 0.34
N ALA A 43 13.01 -10.61 -0.49
CA ALA A 43 14.30 -11.09 -1.00
C ALA A 43 14.95 -10.04 -1.89
N MET A 44 14.18 -9.34 -2.73
CA MET A 44 14.69 -8.27 -3.58
C MET A 44 15.13 -7.08 -2.73
N PHE A 45 14.36 -6.67 -1.73
CA PHE A 45 14.76 -5.58 -0.84
C PHE A 45 16.06 -5.86 -0.09
N ARG A 46 16.28 -7.11 0.36
CA ARG A 46 17.56 -7.52 0.96
C ARG A 46 18.72 -7.53 -0.02
N LEU A 47 18.48 -7.71 -1.32
CA LEU A 47 19.52 -7.58 -2.34
C LEU A 47 19.85 -6.10 -2.56
N ILE A 48 18.81 -5.27 -2.71
CA ILE A 48 18.93 -3.81 -2.88
C ILE A 48 19.66 -3.21 -1.68
N GLY A 49 19.17 -3.39 -0.45
CA GLY A 49 19.77 -2.82 0.78
C GLY A 49 21.15 -3.36 1.16
N LYS A 50 21.77 -4.22 0.34
CA LYS A 50 23.17 -4.65 0.47
C LYS A 50 24.10 -4.02 -0.56
N ILE A 51 23.55 -3.29 -1.53
CA ILE A 51 24.33 -2.55 -2.53
C ILE A 51 24.85 -1.28 -1.86
N PRO A 52 26.18 -1.11 -1.70
CA PRO A 52 26.76 0.05 -1.00
C PRO A 52 26.48 1.40 -1.69
N GLU A 53 26.14 1.36 -2.99
CA GLU A 53 25.95 2.53 -3.86
C GLU A 53 24.52 3.09 -3.85
N LEU A 54 23.63 2.61 -2.98
CA LEU A 54 22.31 3.26 -2.78
C LEU A 54 22.39 4.55 -1.96
N ALA A 55 23.57 4.90 -1.45
CA ALA A 55 23.89 6.29 -1.16
C ALA A 55 23.80 7.04 -2.49
N VAL A 56 22.69 7.74 -2.71
CA VAL A 56 22.49 8.61 -3.88
C VAL A 56 23.72 9.52 -3.96
N GLU A 57 24.46 9.44 -5.06
CA GLU A 57 25.71 10.20 -5.22
C GLU A 57 25.44 11.69 -4.94
N GLY A 58 25.95 12.17 -3.79
CA GLY A 58 25.78 13.55 -3.34
C GLY A 58 25.15 13.73 -1.95
N GLU A 59 24.51 12.73 -1.35
CA GLU A 59 23.81 12.90 -0.06
C GLU A 59 23.95 11.69 0.89
N GLU A 60 24.19 11.95 2.18
CA GLU A 60 24.39 10.99 3.28
C GLU A 60 23.10 10.27 3.72
N VAL A 61 22.16 10.01 2.80
CA VAL A 61 20.86 9.45 3.16
C VAL A 61 20.91 7.92 3.09
N ASP A 62 21.08 7.26 4.23
CA ASP A 62 21.04 5.79 4.31
C ASP A 62 19.60 5.26 4.24
N LEU A 63 19.21 4.81 3.06
CA LEU A 63 17.90 4.19 2.80
C LEU A 63 17.83 2.71 3.22
N ALA A 64 18.97 2.10 3.55
CA ALA A 64 19.05 0.67 3.82
C ALA A 64 18.15 0.22 4.99
N PRO A 65 18.05 0.93 6.14
CA PRO A 65 17.20 0.53 7.25
C PRO A 65 15.72 0.41 6.85
N ILE A 66 15.23 1.39 6.07
CA ILE A 66 13.84 1.41 5.63
C ILE A 66 13.60 0.32 4.59
N ILE A 67 14.46 0.22 3.56
CA ILE A 67 14.33 -0.82 2.53
C ILE A 67 14.35 -2.22 3.16
N GLN A 68 15.23 -2.47 4.12
CA GLN A 68 15.32 -3.77 4.80
C GLN A 68 14.09 -4.10 5.66
N SER A 69 13.36 -3.08 6.13
CA SER A 69 12.14 -3.25 6.91
C SER A 69 10.89 -3.56 6.07
N LEU A 70 10.99 -3.44 4.74
CA LEU A 70 9.91 -3.72 3.80
C LEU A 70 9.62 -5.23 3.68
N SER A 71 8.34 -5.55 3.79
CA SER A 71 7.77 -6.89 3.65
C SER A 71 7.14 -7.13 2.27
N GLY A 72 6.90 -6.08 1.49
CA GLY A 72 6.48 -6.20 0.09
C GLY A 72 6.10 -4.86 -0.53
N LEU A 73 6.30 -4.72 -1.83
CA LEU A 73 5.67 -3.67 -2.63
C LEU A 73 4.77 -4.34 -3.67
N TYR A 74 3.54 -3.86 -3.75
CA TYR A 74 2.52 -4.32 -4.67
C TYR A 74 2.00 -3.12 -5.44
N LEU A 75 2.15 -3.14 -6.76
CA LEU A 75 1.66 -2.11 -7.65
C LEU A 75 0.70 -2.74 -8.64
N ILE A 76 -0.46 -2.13 -8.78
CA ILE A 76 -1.43 -2.37 -9.84
C ILE A 76 -1.67 -1.04 -10.52
N ASP A 77 -1.55 -1.03 -11.82
CA ASP A 77 -1.88 0.09 -12.66
C ASP A 77 -2.82 -0.38 -13.78
N SER A 78 -3.93 0.32 -13.97
CA SER A 78 -5.01 -0.15 -14.83
C SER A 78 -5.50 0.99 -15.73
N GLU A 79 -5.50 0.73 -17.04
CA GLU A 79 -6.12 1.59 -18.05
C GLU A 79 -7.50 1.04 -18.50
N ASN A 80 -7.95 -0.08 -17.92
CA ASN A 80 -9.20 -0.74 -18.26
C ASN A 80 -10.38 -0.14 -17.46
N PRO A 81 -11.36 0.55 -18.09
CA PRO A 81 -12.41 1.27 -17.36
C PRO A 81 -13.27 0.40 -16.44
N ALA A 82 -13.46 -0.88 -16.79
CA ALA A 82 -14.23 -1.82 -15.96
C ALA A 82 -13.47 -2.24 -14.69
N ILE A 83 -12.14 -2.31 -14.79
CA ILE A 83 -11.26 -2.65 -13.67
C ILE A 83 -11.02 -1.43 -12.79
N ASN A 84 -10.82 -0.25 -13.37
CA ASN A 84 -10.54 1.00 -12.65
C ASN A 84 -11.54 1.25 -11.52
N ALA A 85 -12.84 1.19 -11.83
CA ALA A 85 -13.90 1.38 -10.84
C ALA A 85 -13.85 0.33 -9.71
N SER A 86 -13.57 -0.92 -10.04
CA SER A 86 -13.50 -2.03 -9.07
C SER A 86 -12.24 -1.97 -8.21
N LEU A 87 -11.10 -1.65 -8.82
CA LEU A 87 -9.80 -1.47 -8.17
C LEU A 87 -9.87 -0.33 -7.16
N LYS A 88 -10.38 0.84 -7.59
CA LYS A 88 -10.59 1.99 -6.71
C LYS A 88 -11.47 1.64 -5.52
N ALA A 89 -12.63 1.03 -5.76
CA ALA A 89 -13.55 0.67 -4.69
C ALA A 89 -12.95 -0.32 -3.69
N ASP A 90 -12.21 -1.32 -4.16
CA ASP A 90 -11.52 -2.27 -3.28
C ASP A 90 -10.37 -1.62 -2.51
N ALA A 91 -9.61 -0.72 -3.15
CA ALA A 91 -8.52 0.02 -2.51
C ALA A 91 -9.04 0.99 -1.43
N GLU A 92 -10.09 1.75 -1.72
CA GLU A 92 -10.75 2.64 -0.74
C GLU A 92 -11.32 1.84 0.44
N LYS A 93 -11.93 0.67 0.17
CA LYS A 93 -12.40 -0.24 1.21
C LYS A 93 -11.25 -0.81 2.04
N PHE A 94 -10.12 -1.16 1.42
CA PHE A 94 -8.95 -1.67 2.11
C PHE A 94 -8.40 -0.65 3.10
N VAL A 95 -8.18 0.61 2.69
CA VAL A 95 -7.69 1.66 3.60
C VAL A 95 -8.70 1.95 4.71
N GLN A 96 -10.00 1.95 4.42
CA GLN A 96 -11.05 2.20 5.41
C GLN A 96 -11.13 1.08 6.46
N THR A 97 -11.13 -0.18 6.03
CA THR A 97 -11.22 -1.34 6.93
C THR A 97 -9.94 -1.59 7.70
N GLY A 98 -8.78 -1.24 7.11
CA GLY A 98 -7.48 -1.28 7.77
C GLY A 98 -7.22 -0.11 8.72
N HIS A 99 -8.15 0.84 8.85
CA HIS A 99 -8.00 2.05 9.65
C HIS A 99 -6.75 2.87 9.29
N TYR A 100 -6.46 2.97 7.99
CA TYR A 100 -5.37 3.82 7.51
C TYR A 100 -5.73 5.30 7.66
N GLU A 101 -4.75 6.09 8.05
CA GLU A 101 -4.84 7.54 8.18
C GLU A 101 -4.47 8.20 6.86
N LEU A 102 -5.30 9.15 6.40
CA LEU A 102 -5.01 9.97 5.22
C LEU A 102 -3.89 10.94 5.56
N LEU A 103 -2.79 10.86 4.83
CA LEU A 103 -1.62 11.75 5.00
C LEU A 103 -1.66 12.92 4.03
N MET A 104 -2.03 12.65 2.78
CA MET A 104 -2.05 13.63 1.70
C MET A 104 -3.21 13.34 0.76
N GLU A 105 -3.88 14.40 0.33
CA GLU A 105 -4.81 14.39 -0.80
C GLU A 105 -4.43 15.52 -1.75
N ALA A 106 -4.14 15.17 -2.99
CA ALA A 106 -3.92 16.11 -4.07
C ALA A 106 -5.03 15.94 -5.12
N LYS A 107 -5.48 17.07 -5.68
CA LYS A 107 -6.49 17.10 -6.74
C LYS A 107 -6.02 18.06 -7.81
N ASP A 108 -5.82 17.57 -9.02
CA ASP A 108 -5.46 18.40 -10.17
C ASP A 108 -6.18 17.91 -11.42
N SER A 109 -6.86 18.80 -12.13
CA SER A 109 -7.37 18.57 -13.49
C SER A 109 -8.17 17.27 -13.74
N GLY A 110 -8.80 16.70 -12.70
CA GLY A 110 -9.56 15.44 -12.77
C GLY A 110 -8.87 14.23 -12.14
N GLU A 111 -7.57 14.36 -11.84
CA GLU A 111 -6.79 13.41 -11.06
C GLU A 111 -7.02 13.62 -9.56
N ILE A 112 -7.16 12.52 -8.82
CA ILE A 112 -7.18 12.49 -7.37
C ILE A 112 -6.12 11.50 -6.89
N VAL A 113 -5.11 12.01 -6.20
CA VAL A 113 -4.09 11.19 -5.53
C VAL A 113 -4.31 11.25 -4.03
N ARG A 114 -4.36 10.09 -3.39
CA ARG A 114 -4.43 9.96 -1.93
C ARG A 114 -3.35 9.04 -1.43
N MET A 115 -2.62 9.50 -0.42
CA MET A 115 -1.63 8.71 0.30
C MET A 115 -2.09 8.47 1.73
N TYR A 116 -1.92 7.24 2.19
CA TYR A 116 -2.33 6.80 3.49
C TYR A 116 -1.22 6.03 4.19
N SER A 117 -1.26 6.00 5.52
CA SER A 117 -0.40 5.11 6.32
C SER A 117 -1.16 4.47 7.47
N VAL A 118 -0.66 3.36 7.98
CA VAL A 118 -1.15 2.74 9.21
C VAL A 118 0.03 2.38 10.10
N GLY A 119 -0.11 2.55 11.40
CA GLY A 119 1.01 2.36 12.31
C GLY A 119 0.69 2.72 13.75
N THR A 120 1.74 2.84 14.53
CA THR A 120 1.77 3.44 15.86
C THR A 120 2.56 4.74 15.82
N GLU A 121 2.71 5.40 16.97
CA GLU A 121 3.58 6.55 17.15
C GLU A 121 5.03 6.26 16.71
N THR A 122 5.53 5.03 16.92
CA THR A 122 6.94 4.70 16.66
C THR A 122 7.17 3.87 15.40
N ILE A 123 6.14 3.18 14.90
CA ILE A 123 6.28 2.24 13.79
C ILE A 123 5.23 2.55 12.73
N VAL A 124 5.66 2.70 11.48
CA VAL A 124 4.75 2.66 10.33
C VAL A 124 4.70 1.24 9.80
N ASN A 125 3.50 0.66 9.74
CA ASN A 125 3.25 -0.72 9.30
C ASN A 125 2.92 -0.84 7.80
N GLY A 126 2.59 0.27 7.14
CA GLY A 126 2.37 0.26 5.70
C GLY A 126 1.94 1.59 5.14
N PHE A 127 2.14 1.75 3.84
CA PHE A 127 1.70 2.88 3.03
C PHE A 127 0.81 2.41 1.90
N VAL A 128 -0.21 3.21 1.59
CA VAL A 128 -1.07 3.00 0.43
C VAL A 128 -1.13 4.30 -0.37
N MET A 129 -0.98 4.19 -1.68
CA MET A 129 -1.29 5.26 -2.63
C MET A 129 -2.42 4.80 -3.55
N ILE A 130 -3.40 5.67 -3.73
CA ILE A 130 -4.48 5.51 -4.69
C ILE A 130 -4.46 6.75 -5.58
N ALA A 131 -4.19 6.57 -6.87
CA ALA A 131 -4.31 7.60 -7.88
C ALA A 131 -5.45 7.23 -8.84
N ASP A 132 -6.33 8.18 -9.12
CA ASP A 132 -7.45 8.00 -10.05
C ASP A 132 -7.54 9.20 -10.97
N GLU A 133 -7.30 8.96 -12.26
CA GLU A 133 -7.36 9.95 -13.35
C GLU A 133 -8.61 9.78 -14.21
N GLY A 134 -9.52 8.86 -13.83
CA GLY A 134 -10.73 8.52 -14.57
C GLY A 134 -10.50 7.54 -15.72
N THR A 135 -9.46 7.73 -16.53
CA THR A 135 -9.04 6.74 -17.55
C THR A 135 -8.06 5.70 -17.00
N GLU A 136 -7.38 6.05 -15.92
CA GLU A 136 -6.36 5.23 -15.28
C GLU A 136 -6.59 5.18 -13.77
N THR A 137 -6.31 4.04 -13.15
CA THR A 137 -6.32 3.91 -11.70
C THR A 137 -5.10 3.13 -11.25
N THR A 138 -4.29 3.76 -10.42
CA THR A 138 -3.09 3.18 -9.83
C THR A 138 -3.32 2.91 -8.35
N PHE A 139 -2.93 1.71 -7.92
CA PHE A 139 -2.87 1.30 -6.53
C PHE A 139 -1.45 0.85 -6.20
N ILE A 140 -0.84 1.48 -5.21
CA ILE A 140 0.43 1.06 -4.64
C ILE A 140 0.23 0.73 -3.18
N PHE A 141 0.70 -0.44 -2.77
CA PHE A 141 0.75 -0.87 -1.38
C PHE A 141 2.18 -1.27 -1.01
N LEU A 142 2.70 -0.59 0.01
CA LEU A 142 3.98 -0.87 0.62
C LEU A 142 3.72 -1.45 2.02
N ASP A 143 4.06 -2.71 2.21
CA ASP A 143 3.94 -3.43 3.48
C ASP A 143 5.32 -3.48 4.16
N GLY A 144 5.40 -3.21 5.46
CA GLY A 144 6.67 -3.19 6.16
C GLY A 144 6.59 -2.58 7.56
N LYS A 145 7.53 -2.92 8.44
CA LYS A 145 7.58 -2.37 9.80
C LYS A 145 8.71 -1.36 9.90
N MET A 146 8.45 -0.15 9.42
CA MET A 146 9.42 0.93 9.35
C MET A 146 9.43 1.70 10.68
N ASN A 147 10.62 2.08 11.17
CA ASN A 147 10.70 3.05 12.25
C ASN A 147 10.27 4.43 11.72
N ARG A 148 9.40 5.11 12.47
CA ARG A 148 8.92 6.44 12.10
C ARG A 148 10.07 7.46 12.08
N ASP A 149 10.97 7.41 13.05
CA ASP A 149 12.09 8.35 13.15
C ASP A 149 13.00 8.26 11.91
N ASP A 150 13.30 7.03 11.47
CA ASP A 150 14.10 6.78 10.27
C ASP A 150 13.41 7.40 9.04
N LEU A 151 12.09 7.24 8.92
CA LEU A 151 11.32 7.78 7.79
C LEU A 151 11.26 9.32 7.81
N GLU A 152 11.05 9.91 8.98
CA GLU A 152 11.01 11.36 9.14
C GLU A 152 12.36 12.01 8.85
N GLN A 153 13.46 11.37 9.23
CA GLN A 153 14.80 11.84 8.87
C GLN A 153 14.97 11.92 7.34
N LEU A 154 14.55 10.89 6.61
CA LEU A 154 14.60 10.90 5.14
C LEU A 154 13.81 12.05 4.52
N LEU A 155 12.59 12.27 5.02
CA LEU A 155 11.69 13.28 4.47
C LEU A 155 12.15 14.70 4.86
N GLY A 156 12.70 14.86 6.07
CA GLY A 156 13.18 16.14 6.58
C GLY A 156 14.47 16.63 5.91
N GLU A 157 15.35 15.72 5.46
CA GLU A 157 16.55 16.08 4.70
C GLU A 157 16.22 16.65 3.32
N ARG A 158 15.11 16.22 2.70
CA ARG A 158 14.64 16.68 1.38
C ARG A 158 13.96 18.07 1.37
N ILE A 159 13.59 18.63 2.54
CA ILE A 159 12.88 19.92 2.64
C ILE A 159 13.85 21.10 2.84
N LYS A 160 15.12 20.84 3.12
CA LYS A 160 16.14 21.87 3.35
C LYS A 160 16.85 22.37 2.08
N GLU A 161 16.51 21.81 0.92
CA GLU A 161 16.94 22.28 -0.40
C GLU A 161 15.81 23.03 -1.13
#